data_AF-A0A3N5JW28-F1
#
_entry.id   AF-A0A3N5JW28-F1
#
_cell.length_a   1.000
_cell.length_b   1.000
_cell.length_c   1.000
_cell.angle_alpha   90.00
_cell.angle_beta   90.00
_cell.angle_gamma   90.00
#
_symmetry.space_group_name_H-M   'P 1'
#
loop_
_entity.id
_entity.type
_entity.pdbx_description
1 polymer ?
#
loop_
_entity_poly.entity_id
_entity_poly.type
_entity_poly.pdbx_seq_one_letter_code
_entity_poly.pdbx_strand_id
1 'polypeptide(L)'
;MIRRAWFAPFMFVLLFRPDDFLHAQSKEGSPFDQSKFVPDIAFILDISGVARDIPDQQYTALTIPGFNFPFLNQPSTSGLNVKRGMNFNYGELSLYSVVDPYFDLFAVLDLAPESAGLAEAYFTTRKLPYGFQIKGGKFLSSFGRINEQHEHFWDFANRPLIATALFGEEGLNETGVQVRWVAPTSFFLMAGAEALNGLNDQSFGTMGFREPGGSIAVKPVQGPNLYTGIIRASFDIEEASFLLGVSNALGTTRNDQGFSGGKGNAVDATTDIVGGDLTVKYSLDAIRFVSLQGEFMARAMSGTEYSNDTVPTGGYRLG
;
A
#
# COMPACT_ATOMS: atom_id res chain seq x y z
N MET A 1 -5.81 -30.79 34.15
CA MET A 1 -6.12 -31.50 32.88
C MET A 1 -5.51 -30.67 31.75
N ILE A 2 -4.29 -30.99 31.32
CA ILE A 2 -3.50 -30.20 30.37
C ILE A 2 -3.71 -30.80 28.98
N ARG A 3 -4.32 -30.05 28.04
CA ARG A 3 -4.38 -30.43 26.62
C ARG A 3 -3.28 -29.70 25.87
N ARG A 4 -2.27 -30.44 25.40
CA ARG A 4 -1.28 -29.98 24.41
C ARG A 4 -1.93 -30.01 23.03
N ALA A 5 -1.96 -28.88 22.34
CA ALA A 5 -2.28 -28.81 20.92
C ALA A 5 -0.99 -29.01 20.11
N TRP A 6 -1.04 -29.90 19.13
CA TRP A 6 0.03 -30.11 18.16
C TRP A 6 -0.17 -29.13 17.00
N PHE A 7 0.80 -28.25 16.79
CA PHE A 7 0.91 -27.48 15.55
C PHE A 7 1.69 -28.32 14.53
N ALA A 8 1.09 -28.59 13.37
CA ALA A 8 1.78 -29.14 12.22
C ALA A 8 2.31 -27.97 11.36
N PRO A 9 3.63 -27.80 11.18
CA PRO A 9 4.14 -26.88 10.17
C PRO A 9 4.00 -27.52 8.79
N PHE A 10 3.28 -26.87 7.88
CA PHE A 10 3.34 -27.21 6.46
C PHE A 10 4.70 -26.72 5.91
N MET A 11 5.64 -27.66 5.78
CA MET A 11 6.92 -27.44 5.12
C MET A 11 6.75 -27.77 3.63
N PHE A 12 6.81 -26.76 2.76
CA PHE A 12 6.99 -26.98 1.33
C PHE A 12 8.46 -27.31 1.07
N VAL A 13 8.74 -28.57 0.70
CA VAL A 13 10.07 -29.00 0.23
C VAL A 13 10.02 -29.06 -1.30
N LEU A 14 10.70 -28.12 -1.96
CA LEU A 14 11.04 -28.25 -3.38
C LEU A 14 12.32 -29.10 -3.47
N LEU A 15 12.19 -30.32 -3.96
CA LEU A 15 13.31 -31.22 -4.22
C LEU A 15 13.98 -30.84 -5.55
N PHE A 16 15.16 -30.23 -5.49
CA PHE A 16 16.05 -30.07 -6.64
C PHE A 16 17.02 -31.26 -6.74
N ARG A 17 17.32 -31.73 -7.96
CA ARG A 17 18.28 -32.81 -8.18
C ARG A 17 19.72 -32.28 -7.99
N PRO A 18 20.64 -33.05 -7.39
CA PRO A 18 22.01 -32.60 -7.14
C PRO A 18 22.85 -32.33 -8.40
N ASP A 19 22.40 -32.79 -9.56
CA ASP A 19 23.19 -32.76 -10.79
C ASP A 19 23.12 -31.41 -11.53
N ASP A 20 22.24 -30.49 -11.11
CA ASP A 20 22.02 -29.19 -11.79
C ASP A 20 23.09 -28.12 -11.44
N PHE A 21 24.06 -28.41 -10.56
CA PHE A 21 24.99 -27.39 -10.03
C PHE A 21 26.47 -27.59 -10.37
N LEU A 22 26.83 -28.55 -11.22
CA LEU A 22 28.24 -28.82 -11.53
C LEU A 22 28.54 -28.60 -13.01
N HIS A 23 28.63 -27.33 -13.43
CA HIS A 23 29.59 -26.87 -14.44
C HIS A 23 29.54 -25.33 -14.59
N ALA A 24 30.34 -24.62 -13.80
CA ALA A 24 30.95 -23.33 -14.19
C ALA A 24 31.98 -22.89 -13.14
N GLN A 25 33.15 -23.53 -13.12
CA GLN A 25 34.33 -22.97 -12.47
C GLN A 25 35.38 -22.69 -13.55
N SER A 26 35.50 -21.43 -13.95
CA SER A 26 36.78 -20.77 -14.28
C SER A 26 36.55 -19.37 -14.86
N LYS A 27 36.80 -18.36 -14.03
CA LYS A 27 37.75 -17.26 -14.29
C LYS A 27 37.61 -16.24 -13.17
N GLU A 28 38.72 -15.90 -12.55
CA GLU A 28 38.86 -14.70 -11.71
C GLU A 28 38.52 -13.48 -12.58
N GLY A 29 37.27 -13.01 -12.46
CA GLY A 29 36.81 -11.73 -12.98
C GLY A 29 36.76 -10.73 -11.85
N SER A 30 37.05 -9.47 -12.15
CA SER A 30 36.82 -8.34 -11.24
C SER A 30 35.41 -8.44 -10.64
N PRO A 31 35.16 -8.06 -9.37
CA PRO A 31 33.80 -7.96 -8.85
C PRO A 31 32.93 -6.93 -9.61
N PHE A 32 33.52 -6.20 -10.56
CA PHE A 32 32.87 -5.29 -11.51
C PHE A 32 32.84 -5.80 -12.96
N ASP A 33 33.13 -7.07 -13.24
CA ASP A 33 33.09 -7.65 -14.59
C ASP A 33 31.62 -7.96 -14.99
N GLN A 34 31.07 -7.07 -15.81
CA GLN A 34 29.64 -6.84 -16.05
C GLN A 34 29.15 -7.58 -17.31
N SER A 35 28.00 -8.27 -17.26
CA SER A 35 26.96 -8.30 -18.35
C SER A 35 25.86 -9.38 -18.25
N LYS A 36 25.71 -10.19 -17.18
CA LYS A 36 24.56 -11.14 -17.10
C LYS A 36 23.41 -10.75 -16.19
N PHE A 37 23.59 -9.78 -15.30
CA PHE A 37 22.56 -9.41 -14.30
C PHE A 37 22.61 -7.92 -13.94
N VAL A 38 22.60 -7.03 -14.95
CA VAL A 38 22.42 -5.60 -14.68
C VAL A 38 20.92 -5.36 -14.55
N PRO A 39 20.40 -4.95 -13.38
CA PRO A 39 19.00 -4.55 -13.27
C PRO A 39 18.76 -3.31 -14.13
N ASP A 40 17.52 -3.11 -14.56
CA ASP A 40 17.07 -1.82 -15.04
C ASP A 40 17.06 -0.87 -13.83
N ILE A 41 17.69 0.30 -14.00
CA ILE A 41 17.83 1.30 -12.96
C ILE A 41 17.24 2.61 -13.46
N ALA A 42 16.33 3.18 -12.70
CA ALA A 42 15.78 4.51 -12.95
C ALA A 42 15.91 5.37 -11.69
N PHE A 43 16.34 6.61 -11.86
CA PHE A 43 16.31 7.62 -10.81
C PHE A 43 15.31 8.71 -11.19
N ILE A 44 14.31 8.91 -10.34
CA ILE A 44 13.22 9.87 -10.53
C ILE A 44 13.38 10.96 -9.49
N LEU A 45 13.12 12.21 -9.88
CA LEU A 45 13.28 13.36 -9.01
C LEU A 45 12.05 14.24 -9.09
N ASP A 46 11.49 14.61 -7.94
CA ASP A 46 10.38 15.55 -7.85
C ASP A 46 10.80 16.84 -7.14
N ILE A 47 10.66 17.95 -7.86
CA ILE A 47 10.95 19.31 -7.39
C ILE A 47 9.77 20.18 -7.79
N SER A 48 9.27 20.99 -6.87
CA SER A 48 8.10 21.84 -7.11
C SER A 48 8.29 23.27 -6.63
N GLY A 49 7.47 24.18 -7.17
CA GLY A 49 7.34 25.57 -6.71
C GLY A 49 5.91 25.83 -6.26
N VAL A 50 5.72 26.16 -4.98
CA VAL A 50 4.39 26.23 -4.36
C VAL A 50 4.11 27.64 -3.85
N ALA A 51 2.98 28.22 -4.27
CA ALA A 51 2.47 29.47 -3.74
C ALA A 51 1.08 29.24 -3.12
N ARG A 52 0.92 29.65 -1.86
CA ARG A 52 -0.32 29.47 -1.09
C ARG A 52 -0.48 30.56 -0.05
N ASP A 53 -1.73 30.82 0.31
CA ASP A 53 -2.18 31.85 1.23
C ASP A 53 -2.07 31.44 2.71
N ILE A 54 -2.07 30.14 3.01
CA ILE A 54 -1.91 29.62 4.38
C ILE A 54 -0.42 29.40 4.77
N PRO A 55 -0.02 29.77 6.01
CA PRO A 55 1.34 29.55 6.52
C PRO A 55 1.74 28.07 6.61
N ASP A 56 3.04 27.79 6.45
CA ASP A 56 3.67 26.45 6.46
C ASP A 56 3.21 25.60 7.65
N GLN A 57 3.27 26.17 8.85
CA GLN A 57 2.85 25.52 10.09
C GLN A 57 1.36 25.13 10.13
N GLN A 58 0.50 25.93 9.51
CA GLN A 58 -0.94 25.65 9.49
C GLN A 58 -1.26 24.50 8.52
N TYR A 59 -0.59 24.44 7.37
CA TYR A 59 -0.78 23.36 6.41
C TYR A 59 -0.35 22.00 6.93
N THR A 60 0.81 21.94 7.61
CA THR A 60 1.28 20.71 8.25
C THR A 60 0.39 20.23 9.39
N ALA A 61 -0.50 21.08 9.89
CA ALA A 61 -1.46 20.76 10.93
C ALA A 61 -2.87 20.45 10.38
N LEU A 62 -3.06 20.49 9.05
CA LEU A 62 -4.35 20.15 8.45
C LEU A 62 -4.67 18.68 8.68
N THR A 63 -5.89 18.43 9.12
CA THR A 63 -6.43 17.08 9.34
C THR A 63 -7.79 16.99 8.69
N ILE A 64 -8.20 15.77 8.37
CA ILE A 64 -9.54 15.47 7.87
C ILE A 64 -10.31 14.92 9.07
N PRO A 65 -11.26 15.69 9.64
CA PRO A 65 -12.04 15.24 10.79
C PRO A 65 -12.71 13.90 10.51
N GLY A 66 -12.58 12.93 11.43
CA GLY A 66 -13.14 11.58 11.29
C GLY A 66 -12.31 10.60 10.45
N PHE A 67 -11.17 11.03 9.90
CA PHE A 67 -10.28 10.19 9.09
C PHE A 67 -8.84 10.21 9.60
N ASN A 68 -8.24 11.39 9.71
CA ASN A 68 -6.86 11.55 10.13
C ASN A 68 -6.84 11.96 11.60
N PHE A 69 -6.31 11.08 12.46
CA PHE A 69 -5.98 11.43 13.82
C PHE A 69 -4.49 11.78 13.89
N PRO A 70 -4.10 12.90 14.52
CA PRO A 70 -2.70 13.27 14.63
C PRO A 70 -1.98 12.21 15.47
N PHE A 71 -1.26 11.31 14.81
CA PHE A 71 -0.34 10.41 15.49
C PHE A 71 0.69 11.27 16.23
N LEU A 72 0.65 11.21 17.56
CA LEU A 72 1.65 11.83 18.41
C LEU A 72 3.01 11.20 18.03
N ASN A 73 3.87 12.00 17.38
CA ASN A 73 5.27 11.72 17.05
C ASN A 73 5.63 11.15 15.67
N GLN A 74 4.77 11.26 14.66
CA GLN A 74 5.29 11.25 13.28
C GLN A 74 4.94 12.59 12.62
N PRO A 75 5.92 13.37 12.17
CA PRO A 75 5.60 14.44 11.25
C PRO A 75 4.93 13.78 10.05
N SER A 76 3.77 14.27 9.65
CA SER A 76 3.06 13.87 8.42
C SER A 76 3.81 14.36 7.18
N THR A 77 5.13 14.17 7.15
CA THR A 77 6.05 14.72 6.15
C THR A 77 6.66 13.60 5.33
N SER A 78 5.80 12.81 4.73
CA SER A 78 5.95 12.42 3.32
C SER A 78 4.98 13.26 2.49
N GLY A 79 4.89 14.55 2.80
CA GLY A 79 3.98 15.46 2.12
C GLY A 79 4.71 16.06 0.93
N LEU A 80 4.15 15.93 -0.27
CA LEU A 80 4.54 16.81 -1.37
C LEU A 80 4.23 18.26 -0.98
N ASN A 81 5.03 19.20 -1.46
CA ASN A 81 4.67 20.62 -1.43
C ASN A 81 4.53 21.23 0.01
N VAL A 82 5.29 20.71 0.99
CA VAL A 82 5.16 21.11 2.41
C VAL A 82 5.39 22.61 2.64
N LYS A 83 6.39 23.19 1.97
CA LYS A 83 6.82 24.58 2.18
C LYS A 83 6.36 25.48 1.04
N ARG A 84 6.14 26.76 1.34
CA ARG A 84 6.01 27.78 0.29
C ARG A 84 7.36 28.00 -0.41
N GLY A 85 7.31 28.27 -1.71
CA GLY A 85 8.49 28.42 -2.55
C GLY A 85 8.95 27.10 -3.15
N MET A 86 10.26 26.93 -3.31
CA MET A 86 10.85 25.73 -3.92
C MET A 86 10.91 24.58 -2.92
N ASN A 87 10.46 23.40 -3.33
CA ASN A 87 10.56 22.17 -2.56
C ASN A 87 11.37 21.14 -3.35
N PHE A 88 12.24 20.43 -2.64
CA PHE A 88 12.67 19.11 -3.03
C PHE A 88 11.71 18.15 -2.34
N ASN A 89 10.85 17.49 -3.10
CA ASN A 89 9.82 16.64 -2.52
C ASN A 89 10.41 15.27 -2.19
N TYR A 90 10.90 14.55 -3.21
CA TYR A 90 11.56 13.27 -3.04
C TYR A 90 12.45 12.95 -4.25
N GLY A 91 13.35 11.99 -4.05
CA GLY A 91 14.05 11.27 -5.09
C GLY A 91 13.76 9.78 -4.96
N GLU A 92 13.54 9.09 -6.06
CA GLU A 92 13.21 7.67 -6.06
C GLU A 92 14.22 6.90 -6.90
N LEU A 93 14.80 5.83 -6.34
CA LEU A 93 15.64 4.88 -7.07
C LEU A 93 14.86 3.58 -7.28
N SER A 94 14.44 3.34 -8.51
CA SER A 94 13.79 2.11 -8.93
C SER A 94 14.80 1.13 -9.52
N LEU A 95 14.69 -0.12 -9.08
CA LEU A 95 15.49 -1.25 -9.51
C LEU A 95 14.55 -2.37 -9.97
N TYR A 96 14.71 -2.80 -11.21
CA TYR A 96 13.95 -3.93 -11.76
C TYR A 96 14.91 -4.98 -12.32
N SER A 97 14.62 -6.26 -12.07
CA SER A 97 15.44 -7.34 -12.60
C SER A 97 14.61 -8.55 -12.95
N VAL A 98 15.02 -9.20 -14.03
CA VAL A 98 14.50 -10.50 -14.44
C VAL A 98 15.38 -11.58 -13.82
N VAL A 99 14.83 -12.36 -12.90
CA VAL A 99 15.56 -13.45 -12.24
C VAL A 99 15.02 -14.79 -12.71
N ASP A 100 15.82 -15.43 -13.57
CA ASP A 100 15.50 -16.73 -14.19
C ASP A 100 14.18 -16.63 -15.04
N PRO A 101 13.62 -17.69 -15.66
CA PRO A 101 12.38 -17.55 -16.40
C PRO A 101 11.14 -17.46 -15.47
N TYR A 102 11.34 -17.43 -14.15
CA TYR A 102 10.29 -17.61 -13.16
C TYR A 102 9.85 -16.31 -12.49
N PHE A 103 10.77 -15.38 -12.21
CA PHE A 103 10.47 -14.22 -11.36
C PHE A 103 10.93 -12.90 -11.96
N ASP A 104 10.15 -11.87 -11.67
CA ASP A 104 10.53 -10.48 -11.69
C ASP A 104 10.85 -10.05 -10.26
N LEU A 105 11.93 -9.31 -10.07
CA LEU A 105 12.23 -8.59 -8.84
C LEU A 105 12.07 -7.09 -9.09
N PHE A 106 11.44 -6.41 -8.14
CA PHE A 106 11.26 -4.97 -8.16
C PHE A 106 11.55 -4.42 -6.77
N ALA A 107 12.33 -3.34 -6.72
CA ALA A 107 12.59 -2.61 -5.49
C ALA A 107 12.64 -1.11 -5.76
N VAL A 108 12.14 -0.34 -4.82
CA VAL A 108 12.12 1.12 -4.87
C VAL A 108 12.64 1.66 -3.54
N LEU A 109 13.67 2.49 -3.63
CA LEU A 109 14.15 3.28 -2.50
C LEU A 109 13.62 4.70 -2.63
N ASP A 110 12.99 5.19 -1.58
CA ASP A 110 12.59 6.59 -1.44
C ASP A 110 13.68 7.35 -0.70
N LEU A 111 14.03 8.54 -1.19
CA LEU A 111 15.12 9.37 -0.74
C LEU A 111 14.62 10.78 -0.51
N ALA A 112 14.78 11.26 0.72
CA ALA A 112 14.58 12.63 1.12
C ALA A 112 15.90 13.21 1.68
N PRO A 113 16.02 14.54 1.85
CA PRO A 113 17.28 15.17 2.29
C PRO A 113 17.86 14.61 3.59
N GLU A 114 17.02 14.08 4.49
CA GLU A 114 17.41 13.59 5.81
C GLU A 114 17.02 12.12 6.06
N SER A 115 16.43 11.43 5.07
CA SER A 115 15.97 10.05 5.24
C SER A 115 16.06 9.26 3.94
N ALA A 116 16.26 7.94 4.09
CA ALA A 116 16.13 6.98 3.02
C ALA A 116 15.28 5.81 3.52
N GLY A 117 14.32 5.38 2.71
CA GLY A 117 13.37 4.33 3.04
C GLY A 117 13.24 3.30 1.93
N LEU A 118 12.78 2.10 2.28
CA LEU A 118 12.37 1.09 1.33
C LEU A 118 10.86 1.26 1.06
N ALA A 119 10.51 1.84 -0.09
CA ALA A 119 9.13 2.07 -0.46
C ALA A 119 8.46 0.75 -0.87
N GLU A 120 9.05 0.02 -1.81
CA GLU A 120 8.60 -1.30 -2.26
C GLU A 120 9.79 -2.25 -2.42
N ALA A 121 9.55 -3.53 -2.19
CA ALA A 121 10.48 -4.61 -2.51
C ALA A 121 9.70 -5.92 -2.60
N TYR A 122 9.52 -6.43 -3.81
CA TYR A 122 8.75 -7.63 -4.04
C TYR A 122 9.26 -8.44 -5.23
N PHE A 123 8.84 -9.70 -5.26
CA PHE A 123 8.95 -10.52 -6.45
C PHE A 123 7.57 -10.74 -7.07
N THR A 124 7.53 -11.01 -8.37
CA THR A 124 6.32 -11.44 -9.09
C THR A 124 6.63 -12.65 -9.96
N THR A 125 5.78 -13.67 -9.95
CA THR A 125 5.93 -14.84 -10.83
C THR A 125 5.53 -14.53 -12.27
N ARG A 126 6.23 -15.10 -13.25
CA ARG A 126 5.98 -14.85 -14.68
C ARG A 126 5.08 -15.86 -15.38
N LYS A 127 5.19 -17.14 -15.01
CA LYS A 127 4.62 -18.25 -15.79
C LYS A 127 3.89 -19.26 -14.92
N LEU A 128 2.86 -18.84 -14.18
CA LEU A 128 1.94 -19.81 -13.58
C LEU A 128 0.87 -20.22 -14.61
N PRO A 129 0.47 -21.50 -14.62
CA PRO A 129 -0.61 -21.98 -15.49
C PRO A 129 -1.93 -21.23 -15.28
N TYR A 130 -2.82 -21.32 -16.27
CA TYR A 130 -4.22 -20.87 -16.18
C TYR A 130 -4.42 -19.37 -15.88
N GLY A 131 -3.45 -18.53 -16.21
CA GLY A 131 -3.55 -17.07 -16.04
C GLY A 131 -3.29 -16.58 -14.63
N PHE A 132 -2.71 -17.42 -13.76
CA PHE A 132 -2.36 -17.03 -12.40
C PHE A 132 -1.02 -16.27 -12.34
N GLN A 133 -0.90 -15.45 -11.30
CA GLN A 133 0.34 -14.78 -10.92
C GLN A 133 0.36 -14.59 -9.40
N ILE A 134 1.53 -14.76 -8.79
CA ILE A 134 1.77 -14.50 -7.38
C ILE A 134 2.77 -13.35 -7.26
N LYS A 135 2.48 -12.41 -6.36
CA LYS A 135 3.39 -11.34 -5.91
C LYS A 135 3.62 -11.48 -4.41
N GLY A 136 4.84 -11.27 -3.93
CA GLY A 136 5.16 -11.33 -2.50
C GLY A 136 6.28 -10.38 -2.11
N GLY A 137 6.11 -9.71 -0.97
CA GLY A 137 7.06 -8.70 -0.48
C GLY A 137 6.34 -7.50 0.12
N LYS A 138 6.99 -6.33 0.07
CA LYS A 138 6.40 -5.03 0.41
C LYS A 138 5.96 -4.33 -0.87
N PHE A 139 4.67 -4.01 -1.00
CA PHE A 139 4.10 -3.40 -2.20
C PHE A 139 2.84 -2.58 -1.89
N LEU A 140 2.52 -1.65 -2.79
CA LEU A 140 1.23 -0.98 -2.84
C LEU A 140 0.13 -1.97 -3.24
N SER A 141 -0.85 -2.14 -2.36
CA SER A 141 -2.04 -2.95 -2.61
C SER A 141 -2.72 -2.55 -3.92
N SER A 142 -3.35 -3.52 -4.57
CA SER A 142 -4.14 -3.30 -5.81
C SER A 142 -5.51 -2.69 -5.54
N PHE A 143 -5.80 -2.26 -4.31
CA PHE A 143 -7.07 -1.63 -3.96
C PHE A 143 -7.26 -0.33 -4.75
N GLY A 144 -8.29 -0.24 -5.58
CA GLY A 144 -8.48 0.89 -6.49
C GLY A 144 -7.39 0.97 -7.58
N ARG A 145 -7.44 2.00 -8.43
CA ARG A 145 -6.48 2.21 -9.54
C ARG A 145 -5.36 3.17 -9.15
N ILE A 146 -5.65 4.17 -8.31
CA ILE A 146 -4.66 5.16 -7.88
C ILE A 146 -3.68 4.59 -6.86
N ASN A 147 -4.14 3.73 -5.93
CA ASN A 147 -3.29 3.25 -4.84
C ASN A 147 -2.07 2.45 -5.31
N GLU A 148 -2.21 1.65 -6.37
CA GLU A 148 -1.13 0.80 -6.89
C GLU A 148 -0.04 1.57 -7.66
N GLN A 149 -0.13 2.90 -7.71
CA GLN A 149 0.73 3.77 -8.49
C GLN A 149 1.53 4.72 -7.59
N HIS A 150 2.78 4.93 -7.95
CA HIS A 150 3.61 6.01 -7.42
C HIS A 150 3.14 7.36 -7.98
N GLU A 151 3.43 8.43 -7.24
CA GLU A 151 2.83 9.76 -7.45
C GLU A 151 3.12 10.33 -8.85
N HIS A 152 4.31 10.04 -9.38
CA HIS A 152 4.75 10.47 -10.71
C HIS A 152 4.01 9.79 -11.88
N PHE A 153 3.18 8.78 -11.62
CA PHE A 153 2.30 8.17 -12.64
C PHE A 153 0.91 8.80 -12.68
N TRP A 154 0.54 9.62 -11.69
CA TRP A 154 -0.79 10.21 -11.63
C TRP A 154 -0.94 11.36 -12.62
N ASP A 155 -2.15 11.51 -13.16
CA ASP A 155 -2.56 12.72 -13.89
C ASP A 155 -2.90 13.90 -12.94
N PHE A 156 -2.69 13.73 -11.63
CA PHE A 156 -3.04 14.66 -10.57
C PHE A 156 -1.79 15.14 -9.83
N ALA A 157 -1.80 16.39 -9.37
CA ALA A 157 -0.69 16.97 -8.59
C ALA A 157 -0.54 16.36 -7.18
N ASN A 158 -1.62 15.76 -6.66
CA ASN A 158 -1.67 15.15 -5.34
C ASN A 158 -2.57 13.92 -5.38
N ARG A 159 -2.39 13.01 -4.41
CA ARG A 159 -3.31 11.90 -4.20
C ARG A 159 -4.73 12.41 -3.93
N PRO A 160 -5.78 11.75 -4.43
CA PRO A 160 -7.16 12.11 -4.12
C PRO A 160 -7.41 12.13 -2.61
N LEU A 161 -8.09 13.18 -2.14
CA LEU A 161 -8.31 13.44 -0.71
C LEU A 161 -8.89 12.23 0.04
N ILE A 162 -9.82 11.49 -0.57
CA ILE A 162 -10.44 10.32 0.06
C ILE A 162 -9.45 9.16 0.23
N ALA A 163 -8.54 8.97 -0.73
CA ALA A 163 -7.52 7.94 -0.64
C ALA A 163 -6.49 8.31 0.45
N THR A 164 -6.08 9.57 0.51
CA THR A 164 -5.24 10.09 1.61
C THR A 164 -5.93 9.98 2.97
N ALA A 165 -7.24 10.22 3.04
CA ALA A 165 -8.01 10.12 4.29
C ALA A 165 -8.09 8.68 4.82
N LEU A 166 -8.19 7.70 3.92
CA LEU A 166 -8.34 6.30 4.29
C LEU A 166 -7.00 5.59 4.48
N PHE A 167 -6.02 5.89 3.64
CA PHE A 167 -4.75 5.16 3.59
C PHE A 167 -3.53 6.02 3.88
N GLY A 168 -3.66 7.34 3.98
CA GLY A 168 -2.54 8.27 4.17
C GLY A 168 -1.77 8.57 2.89
N GLU A 169 -0.73 9.41 3.02
CA GLU A 169 0.13 9.84 1.90
C GLU A 169 1.03 8.71 1.36
N GLU A 170 1.23 7.65 2.13
CA GLU A 170 1.94 6.43 1.67
C GLU A 170 1.00 5.43 0.98
N GLY A 171 -0.31 5.59 1.15
CA GLY A 171 -1.32 4.70 0.61
C GLY A 171 -1.33 3.37 1.35
N LEU A 172 -2.01 2.38 0.76
CA LEU A 172 -2.08 1.03 1.29
C LEU A 172 -0.82 0.25 0.90
N ASN A 173 0.33 0.72 1.37
CA ASN A 173 1.66 0.12 1.19
C ASN A 173 1.92 -0.92 2.28
N GLU A 174 1.90 -2.19 1.90
CA GLU A 174 1.80 -3.31 2.82
C GLU A 174 2.85 -4.38 2.55
N THR A 175 3.15 -5.16 3.58
CA THR A 175 3.93 -6.39 3.42
C THR A 175 2.98 -7.57 3.41
N GLY A 176 3.08 -8.43 2.39
CA GLY A 176 2.25 -9.62 2.30
C GLY A 176 2.41 -10.38 1.01
N VAL A 177 1.33 -11.06 0.63
CA VAL A 177 1.24 -11.86 -0.59
C VAL A 177 -0.03 -11.52 -1.36
N GLN A 178 0.06 -11.60 -2.67
CA GLN A 178 -1.04 -11.38 -3.60
C GLN A 178 -1.09 -12.54 -4.58
N VAL A 179 -2.31 -12.96 -4.90
CA VAL A 179 -2.61 -13.80 -6.06
C VAL A 179 -3.49 -13.01 -7.01
N ARG A 180 -3.18 -13.09 -8.30
CA ARG A 180 -4.01 -12.56 -9.39
C ARG A 180 -4.34 -13.68 -10.36
N TRP A 181 -5.51 -13.58 -10.98
CA TRP A 181 -5.99 -14.45 -12.04
C TRP A 181 -6.55 -13.60 -13.17
N VAL A 182 -6.04 -13.80 -14.38
CA VAL A 182 -6.58 -13.17 -15.59
C VAL A 182 -7.43 -14.21 -16.33
N ALA A 183 -8.71 -13.89 -16.55
CA ALA A 183 -9.63 -14.77 -17.23
C ALA A 183 -9.33 -14.83 -18.74
N PRO A 184 -9.52 -16.00 -19.39
CA PRO A 184 -9.32 -16.17 -20.83
C PRO A 184 -10.52 -15.63 -21.63
N THR A 185 -10.81 -14.34 -21.49
CA THR A 185 -11.92 -13.64 -22.14
C THR A 185 -11.43 -12.78 -23.30
N SER A 186 -12.34 -12.36 -24.20
CA SER A 186 -12.02 -11.45 -25.31
C SER A 186 -11.78 -10.01 -24.88
N PHE A 187 -12.13 -9.69 -23.64
CA PHE A 187 -11.83 -8.44 -22.96
C PHE A 187 -10.94 -8.74 -21.74
N PHE A 188 -10.27 -7.74 -21.19
CA PHE A 188 -9.47 -7.95 -19.99
C PHE A 188 -10.39 -8.13 -18.77
N LEU A 189 -10.23 -9.22 -18.04
CA LEU A 189 -10.88 -9.46 -16.76
C LEU A 189 -9.86 -10.07 -15.81
N MET A 190 -9.67 -9.43 -14.66
CA MET A 190 -8.74 -9.85 -13.63
C MET A 190 -9.45 -9.91 -12.28
N ALA A 191 -9.21 -10.99 -11.53
CA ALA A 191 -9.54 -11.09 -10.13
C ALA A 191 -8.26 -11.22 -9.31
N GLY A 192 -8.20 -10.55 -8.17
CA GLY A 192 -7.07 -10.55 -7.26
C GLY A 192 -7.50 -10.71 -5.80
N ALA A 193 -6.63 -11.31 -5.01
CA ALA A 193 -6.77 -11.36 -3.56
C ALA A 193 -5.41 -11.16 -2.89
N GLU A 194 -5.40 -10.46 -1.75
CA GLU A 194 -4.18 -10.15 -1.01
C GLU A 194 -4.36 -10.52 0.47
N ALA A 195 -3.28 -10.99 1.09
CA ALA A 195 -3.18 -11.19 2.54
C ALA A 195 -1.97 -10.39 3.03
N LEU A 196 -2.24 -9.39 3.86
CA LEU A 196 -1.36 -8.27 4.19
C LEU A 196 -1.25 -8.10 5.71
N ASN A 197 -0.17 -7.48 6.17
CA ASN A 197 0.12 -7.33 7.59
C ASN A 197 -0.72 -6.25 8.31
N GLY A 198 -1.28 -5.27 7.59
CA GLY A 198 -1.99 -4.14 8.20
C GLY A 198 -1.03 -3.13 8.83
N LEU A 199 0.06 -2.81 8.13
CA LEU A 199 1.00 -1.75 8.51
C LEU A 199 0.40 -0.34 8.33
N ASN A 200 -0.73 -0.23 7.62
CA ASN A 200 -1.43 1.02 7.42
C ASN A 200 -2.14 1.49 8.70
N ASP A 201 -1.51 2.36 9.50
CA ASP A 201 -2.10 2.85 10.74
C ASP A 201 -3.38 3.70 10.54
N GLN A 202 -3.60 4.28 9.36
CA GLN A 202 -4.78 5.13 9.10
C GLN A 202 -6.10 4.35 9.15
N SER A 203 -6.11 3.12 8.63
CA SER A 203 -7.32 2.27 8.60
C SER A 203 -7.14 0.88 9.17
N PHE A 204 -5.92 0.34 9.29
CA PHE A 204 -5.68 -1.07 9.64
C PHE A 204 -4.54 -1.29 10.64
N GLY A 205 -4.19 -0.26 11.42
CA GLY A 205 -3.08 -0.33 12.37
C GLY A 205 -3.18 -1.54 13.31
N THR A 206 -2.03 -2.02 13.77
CA THR A 206 -1.94 -3.26 14.55
C THR A 206 -1.46 -3.05 15.97
N MET A 207 -1.24 -1.79 16.37
CA MET A 207 -0.67 -1.42 17.65
C MET A 207 -1.66 -1.63 18.78
N GLY A 208 -1.30 -2.52 19.72
CA GLY A 208 -2.03 -2.67 20.98
C GLY A 208 -1.83 -1.47 21.91
N PHE A 209 -2.66 -1.38 22.93
CA PHE A 209 -2.65 -0.28 23.91
C PHE A 209 -3.07 -0.77 25.29
N ARG A 210 -2.80 0.04 26.31
CA ARG A 210 -3.16 -0.25 27.70
C ARG A 210 -3.54 1.02 28.43
N GLU A 211 -4.45 0.91 29.38
CA GLU A 211 -4.79 2.01 30.27
C GLU A 211 -3.69 2.22 31.32
N PRO A 212 -3.20 3.45 31.53
CA PRO A 212 -2.19 3.73 32.54
C PRO A 212 -2.74 3.48 33.95
N GLY A 213 -2.19 2.48 34.64
CA GLY A 213 -2.61 2.13 36.00
C GLY A 213 -4.02 1.54 36.11
N GLY A 214 -4.66 1.22 34.98
CA GLY A 214 -5.99 0.67 34.91
C GLY A 214 -6.02 -0.81 34.54
N SER A 215 -7.20 -1.29 34.14
CA SER A 215 -7.43 -2.73 33.84
C SER A 215 -7.58 -3.03 32.36
N ILE A 216 -7.65 -2.02 31.50
CA ILE A 216 -7.79 -2.21 30.05
C ILE A 216 -6.41 -2.50 29.44
N ALA A 217 -6.30 -3.63 28.74
CA ALA A 217 -5.12 -3.98 27.96
C ALA A 217 -5.55 -4.73 26.69
N VAL A 218 -5.34 -4.10 25.54
CA VAL A 218 -5.61 -4.66 24.22
C VAL A 218 -4.27 -5.04 23.59
N LYS A 219 -4.13 -6.31 23.20
CA LYS A 219 -2.89 -6.81 22.61
C LYS A 219 -2.73 -6.31 21.17
N PRO A 220 -1.50 -6.19 20.65
CA PRO A 220 -1.28 -5.98 19.23
C PRO A 220 -1.90 -7.09 18.38
N VAL A 221 -2.28 -6.77 17.14
CA VAL A 221 -2.70 -7.78 16.16
C VAL A 221 -1.45 -8.43 15.56
N GLN A 222 -1.48 -9.75 15.35
CA GLN A 222 -0.42 -10.46 14.63
C GLN A 222 -0.88 -10.68 13.18
N GLY A 223 0.03 -10.50 12.23
CA GLY A 223 -0.27 -10.65 10.81
C GLY A 223 -0.56 -12.10 10.38
N PRO A 224 -1.24 -12.31 9.24
CA PRO A 224 -1.88 -11.28 8.41
C PRO A 224 -3.14 -10.68 9.08
N ASN A 225 -3.32 -9.36 8.95
CA ASN A 225 -4.42 -8.59 9.55
C ASN A 225 -5.39 -8.03 8.50
N LEU A 226 -4.88 -7.75 7.30
CA LEU A 226 -5.62 -7.08 6.24
C LEU A 226 -5.76 -8.02 5.05
N TYR A 227 -6.97 -8.15 4.53
CA TYR A 227 -7.28 -8.92 3.33
C TYR A 227 -7.95 -8.02 2.31
N THR A 228 -7.51 -8.11 1.06
CA THR A 228 -8.15 -7.35 -0.02
C THR A 228 -8.66 -8.29 -1.10
N GLY A 229 -9.75 -7.88 -1.74
CA GLY A 229 -10.31 -8.53 -2.92
C GLY A 229 -10.47 -7.49 -4.02
N ILE A 230 -10.04 -7.82 -5.24
CA ILE A 230 -10.02 -6.90 -6.38
C ILE A 230 -10.64 -7.60 -7.59
N ILE A 231 -11.49 -6.90 -8.32
CA ILE A 231 -11.91 -7.29 -9.67
C ILE A 231 -11.69 -6.08 -10.58
N ARG A 232 -11.02 -6.29 -11.71
CA ARG A 232 -10.86 -5.28 -12.77
C ARG A 232 -11.31 -5.82 -14.11
N ALA A 233 -11.91 -4.96 -14.90
CA ALA A 233 -12.25 -5.25 -16.28
C ALA A 233 -11.84 -4.10 -17.18
N SER A 234 -11.42 -4.39 -18.41
CA SER A 234 -11.32 -3.36 -19.43
C SER A 234 -11.72 -3.89 -20.81
N PHE A 235 -12.38 -3.03 -21.57
CA PHE A 235 -12.85 -3.29 -22.91
C PHE A 235 -12.89 -1.99 -23.72
N ASP A 236 -12.84 -2.14 -25.03
CA ASP A 236 -12.89 -1.02 -25.96
C ASP A 236 -14.24 -1.01 -26.69
N ILE A 237 -14.79 0.19 -26.88
CA ILE A 237 -15.94 0.47 -27.73
C ILE A 237 -15.54 1.61 -28.66
N GLU A 238 -15.35 1.29 -29.94
CA GLU A 238 -14.88 2.26 -30.94
C GLU A 238 -13.56 2.93 -30.48
N GLU A 239 -13.52 4.27 -30.39
CA GLU A 239 -12.34 5.02 -29.92
C GLU A 239 -12.26 5.14 -28.38
N ALA A 240 -13.21 4.58 -27.64
CA ALA A 240 -13.27 4.67 -26.19
C ALA A 240 -12.81 3.38 -25.50
N SER A 241 -11.83 3.49 -24.59
CA SER A 241 -11.42 2.43 -23.67
C SER A 241 -12.06 2.63 -22.29
N PHE A 242 -12.71 1.60 -21.78
CA PHE A 242 -13.32 1.58 -20.46
C PHE A 242 -12.47 0.70 -19.53
N LEU A 243 -12.09 1.25 -18.39
CA LEU A 243 -11.40 0.53 -17.32
C LEU A 243 -12.26 0.63 -16.06
N LEU A 244 -12.67 -0.52 -15.55
CA LEU A 244 -13.56 -0.65 -14.41
C LEU A 244 -12.83 -1.42 -13.31
N GLY A 245 -13.09 -1.06 -12.06
CA GLY A 245 -12.59 -1.77 -10.91
C GLY A 245 -13.55 -1.72 -9.74
N VAL A 246 -13.56 -2.80 -8.98
CA VAL A 246 -14.16 -2.85 -7.64
C VAL A 246 -13.15 -3.49 -6.71
N SER A 247 -13.04 -2.96 -5.50
CA SER A 247 -12.09 -3.42 -4.49
C SER A 247 -12.75 -3.46 -3.12
N ASN A 248 -12.29 -4.36 -2.27
CA ASN A 248 -12.67 -4.45 -0.87
C ASN A 248 -11.44 -4.69 -0.01
N ALA A 249 -11.38 -4.12 1.18
CA ALA A 249 -10.31 -4.25 2.14
C ALA A 249 -10.90 -4.46 3.55
N LEU A 250 -10.60 -5.60 4.15
CA LEU A 250 -11.14 -6.06 5.44
C LEU A 250 -9.99 -6.32 6.41
N GLY A 251 -10.07 -5.75 7.61
CA GLY A 251 -9.06 -6.01 8.63
C GLY A 251 -9.45 -5.51 10.02
N THR A 252 -8.61 -5.78 11.00
CA THR A 252 -8.73 -5.18 12.33
C THR A 252 -7.99 -3.85 12.35
N THR A 253 -8.47 -2.90 13.14
CA THR A 253 -7.83 -1.61 13.42
C THR A 253 -7.59 -1.51 14.91
N ARG A 254 -6.32 -1.46 15.28
CA ARG A 254 -5.84 -1.16 16.62
C ARG A 254 -4.84 -0.04 16.57
N ASN A 255 -5.23 1.08 17.17
CA ASN A 255 -4.42 2.28 17.21
C ASN A 255 -4.42 2.86 18.62
N ASP A 256 -3.23 3.22 19.10
CA ASP A 256 -3.04 4.03 20.29
C ASP A 256 -2.77 5.47 19.88
N GLN A 257 -3.69 6.37 20.18
CA GLN A 257 -3.59 7.80 19.89
C GLN A 257 -3.35 8.60 21.19
N GLY A 258 -2.48 8.05 22.05
CA GLY A 258 -2.06 8.65 23.31
C GLY A 258 -2.72 8.04 24.55
N PHE A 259 -3.71 7.17 24.38
CA PHE A 259 -4.42 6.51 25.47
C PHE A 259 -3.45 5.83 26.47
N SER A 260 -2.44 5.10 25.99
CA SER A 260 -1.46 4.50 26.91
C SER A 260 -0.52 5.49 27.59
N GLY A 261 -0.51 6.75 27.15
CA GLY A 261 0.16 7.88 27.80
C GLY A 261 -0.74 8.65 28.78
N GLY A 262 -2.01 8.26 28.93
CA GLY A 262 -2.97 8.88 29.86
C GLY A 262 -3.69 10.10 29.31
N LYS A 263 -3.62 10.36 28.00
CA LYS A 263 -4.31 11.48 27.33
C LYS A 263 -4.78 11.05 25.94
N GLY A 264 -5.95 11.49 25.50
CA GLY A 264 -6.45 11.12 24.17
C GLY A 264 -7.05 9.71 24.12
N ASN A 265 -7.04 9.11 22.92
CA ASN A 265 -7.93 8.01 22.57
C ASN A 265 -7.17 6.77 22.07
N ALA A 266 -7.86 5.63 22.05
CA ALA A 266 -7.43 4.42 21.36
C ALA A 266 -8.64 3.72 20.75
N VAL A 267 -8.42 2.95 19.68
CA VAL A 267 -9.48 2.24 18.96
C VAL A 267 -9.14 0.77 18.86
N ASP A 268 -10.12 -0.10 19.12
CA ASP A 268 -10.12 -1.53 18.77
C ASP A 268 -11.38 -1.82 17.95
N ALA A 269 -11.23 -1.95 16.63
CA ALA A 269 -12.34 -2.08 15.70
C ALA A 269 -12.04 -3.07 14.58
N THR A 270 -13.08 -3.52 13.89
CA THR A 270 -12.97 -4.09 12.54
C THR A 270 -13.28 -3.02 11.51
N THR A 271 -12.49 -2.95 10.46
CA THR A 271 -12.64 -1.99 9.37
C THR A 271 -12.92 -2.71 8.06
N ASP A 272 -13.93 -2.22 7.36
CA ASP A 272 -14.31 -2.63 6.01
C ASP A 272 -14.28 -1.39 5.10
N ILE A 273 -13.49 -1.46 4.03
CA ILE A 273 -13.41 -0.41 3.02
C ILE A 273 -13.82 -1.02 1.68
N VAL A 274 -14.80 -0.41 1.03
CA VAL A 274 -15.22 -0.74 -0.33
C VAL A 274 -14.84 0.37 -1.27
N GLY A 275 -14.40 0.00 -2.47
CA GLY A 275 -13.95 0.91 -3.51
C GLY A 275 -14.54 0.54 -4.86
N GLY A 276 -14.85 1.55 -5.67
CA GLY A 276 -15.24 1.41 -7.06
C GLY A 276 -14.55 2.48 -7.90
N ASP A 277 -14.05 2.10 -9.07
CA ASP A 277 -13.29 2.98 -9.94
C ASP A 277 -13.70 2.85 -11.40
N LEU A 278 -13.68 3.98 -12.11
CA LEU A 278 -13.97 4.08 -13.53
C LEU A 278 -12.94 5.02 -14.18
N THR A 279 -12.30 4.54 -15.23
CA THR A 279 -11.54 5.37 -16.16
C THR A 279 -12.07 5.17 -17.57
N VAL A 280 -12.42 6.26 -18.24
CA VAL A 280 -12.80 6.28 -19.65
C VAL A 280 -11.75 7.09 -20.40
N LYS A 281 -11.12 6.49 -21.40
CA LYS A 281 -10.19 7.17 -22.31
C LYS A 281 -10.79 7.20 -23.69
N TYR A 282 -11.02 8.40 -24.22
CA TYR A 282 -11.51 8.61 -25.59
C TYR A 282 -10.36 9.08 -26.47
N SER A 283 -9.97 8.25 -27.45
CA SER A 283 -8.88 8.56 -28.37
C SER A 283 -9.34 9.53 -29.45
N LEU A 284 -8.62 10.63 -29.62
CA LEU A 284 -8.85 11.57 -30.72
C LEU A 284 -8.00 11.19 -31.95
N ASP A 285 -6.80 10.67 -31.70
CA ASP A 285 -5.90 10.06 -32.69
C ASP A 285 -4.86 9.19 -31.95
N ALA A 286 -3.78 8.80 -32.65
CA ALA A 286 -2.75 7.92 -32.13
C ALA A 286 -1.98 8.45 -30.91
N ILE A 287 -2.03 9.76 -30.62
CA ILE A 287 -1.26 10.37 -29.50
C ILE A 287 -2.10 11.32 -28.62
N ARG A 288 -3.30 11.71 -29.05
CA ARG A 288 -4.19 12.59 -28.29
C ARG A 288 -5.40 11.81 -27.79
N PHE A 289 -5.73 12.00 -26.52
CA PHE A 289 -6.92 11.43 -25.90
C PHE A 289 -7.51 12.40 -24.87
N VAL A 290 -8.78 12.18 -24.53
CA VAL A 290 -9.44 12.78 -23.37
C VAL A 290 -9.68 11.66 -22.36
N SER A 291 -9.28 11.87 -21.12
CA SER A 291 -9.46 10.90 -20.03
C SER A 291 -10.39 11.46 -18.97
N LEU A 292 -11.34 10.64 -18.53
CA LEU A 292 -12.12 10.86 -17.32
C LEU A 292 -11.79 9.72 -16.35
N GLN A 293 -11.28 10.06 -15.16
CA GLN A 293 -11.01 9.10 -14.10
C GLN A 293 -11.75 9.51 -12.82
N GLY A 294 -12.38 8.54 -12.16
CA GLY A 294 -13.02 8.72 -10.87
C GLY A 294 -12.89 7.47 -10.01
N GLU A 295 -12.75 7.69 -8.70
CA GLU A 295 -12.78 6.64 -7.69
C GLU A 295 -13.75 7.03 -6.58
N PHE A 296 -14.49 6.04 -6.10
CA PHE A 296 -15.38 6.12 -4.95
C PHE A 296 -14.85 5.16 -3.89
N MET A 297 -14.82 5.61 -2.63
CA MET A 297 -14.45 4.76 -1.50
C MET A 297 -15.38 5.05 -0.32
N ALA A 298 -15.73 4.02 0.41
CA ALA A 298 -16.49 4.12 1.66
C ALA A 298 -15.87 3.19 2.71
N ARG A 299 -15.81 3.67 3.96
CA ARG A 299 -15.30 2.94 5.10
C ARG A 299 -16.39 2.76 6.15
N ALA A 300 -16.55 1.54 6.63
CA ALA A 300 -17.34 1.21 7.81
C ALA A 300 -16.41 0.65 8.90
N MET A 301 -16.58 1.14 10.13
CA MET A 301 -15.82 0.66 11.29
C MET A 301 -16.80 0.21 12.38
N SER A 302 -16.54 -0.95 12.97
CA SER A 302 -17.32 -1.49 14.08
C SER A 302 -16.38 -1.89 15.21
N GLY A 303 -16.49 -1.24 16.36
CA GLY A 303 -15.56 -1.46 17.45
C GLY A 303 -15.82 -0.59 18.67
N THR A 304 -14.79 -0.51 19.52
CA THR A 304 -14.77 0.30 20.73
C THR A 304 -13.71 1.37 20.61
N GLU A 305 -14.11 2.62 20.88
CA GLU A 305 -13.20 3.71 21.14
C GLU A 305 -13.04 3.88 22.65
N TYR A 306 -11.80 3.97 23.10
CA TYR A 306 -11.39 4.23 24.48
C TYR A 306 -10.88 5.66 24.57
N SER A 307 -11.31 6.40 25.59
CA SER A 307 -10.88 7.78 25.79
C SER A 307 -10.52 8.03 27.24
N ASN A 308 -9.39 8.72 27.46
CA ASN A 308 -9.00 9.22 28.77
C ASN A 308 -9.53 10.64 29.04
N ASP A 309 -10.22 11.24 28.07
CA ASP A 309 -10.76 12.58 28.24
C ASP A 309 -12.06 12.49 29.07
N THR A 310 -12.03 13.11 30.26
CA THR A 310 -13.23 13.37 31.05
C THR A 310 -14.04 14.50 30.41
N VAL A 311 -14.64 14.23 29.25
CA VAL A 311 -15.64 15.10 28.64
C VAL A 311 -16.99 14.35 28.69
N PRO A 312 -18.10 14.98 29.13
CA PRO A 312 -19.37 14.29 29.36
C PRO A 312 -19.81 13.49 28.13
N THR A 313 -20.10 12.21 28.36
CA THR A 313 -20.53 11.23 27.36
C THR A 313 -21.83 11.66 26.67
N GLY A 314 -21.70 12.31 25.52
CA GLY A 314 -22.68 12.24 24.44
C GLY A 314 -22.25 11.11 23.51
N GLY A 315 -22.88 9.94 23.62
CA GLY A 315 -22.51 8.77 22.84
C GLY A 315 -22.61 9.03 21.34
N TYR A 316 -21.49 8.93 20.63
CA TYR A 316 -21.48 8.86 19.18
C TYR A 316 -21.58 7.38 18.78
N ARG A 317 -22.67 7.04 18.06
CA ARG A 317 -22.69 5.86 17.20
C ARG A 317 -21.90 6.24 15.95
N LEU A 318 -20.77 5.56 15.72
CA LEU A 318 -20.14 5.55 14.41
C LEU A 318 -21.09 4.82 13.46
N GLY A 319 -21.53 5.53 12.42
CA GLY A 319 -22.39 5.03 11.35
C GLY A 319 -21.78 5.34 10.00
#